data_AF-A0A094ES23-F1
#
_entry.id   AF-A0A094ES23-F1
#
_cell.length_a   1.000
_cell.length_b   1.000
_cell.length_c   1.000
_cell.angle_alpha   90.00
_cell.angle_beta   90.00
_cell.angle_gamma   90.00
#
_symmetry.space_group_name_H-M   'P 1'
#
loop_
_entity.id
_entity.type
_entity.pdbx_description
1 polymer ?
#
loop_
_entity_poly.entity_id
_entity_poly.type
_entity_poly.pdbx_seq_one_letter_code
_entity_poly.pdbx_strand_id
1 'polypeptide(L)'
;MPPRLIDVGKSPTDTPKLVMGEAIKLSKYIAVSHRWGLTPAERKKYSTTRENYDSYLTEIKQLAPTFKDAIEVARALSVQYLWIDSLCIIQYDPDDWKKQKNLMKSIYTSAYCTIATTSAQNMNETFLKPMNRRSTFDEEVDNAKLNDRAWILQERLLACRTIHFGAGQMYWECGQGVYCEDLTRMKTSEGQKKHFRLDPEFPRLLYRSGLAETWYFIQSLLEDYSKRGISKPEDRAVAISGLQDPDQLQY
;
A
#
# COMPACT_ATOMS: atom_id res chain seq x y z
N MET A 1 2.96 -4.20 15.67
CA MET A 1 2.93 -5.19 14.57
C MET A 1 1.49 -5.40 14.14
N PRO A 2 1.20 -5.60 12.83
CA PRO A 2 -0.13 -6.02 12.38
C PRO A 2 -0.55 -7.34 13.04
N PRO A 3 -1.85 -7.62 13.25
CA PRO A 3 -2.29 -8.86 13.91
C PRO A 3 -1.88 -10.13 13.16
N ARG A 4 -1.77 -10.05 11.83
CA ARG A 4 -1.31 -11.14 10.96
C ARG A 4 -0.36 -10.61 9.90
N LEU A 5 0.63 -11.43 9.58
CA LEU A 5 1.66 -11.17 8.58
C LEU A 5 1.91 -12.45 7.78
N ILE A 6 2.52 -12.31 6.61
CA ILE A 6 3.06 -13.42 5.84
C ILE A 6 4.54 -13.52 6.16
N ASP A 7 4.97 -14.65 6.71
CA ASP A 7 6.37 -15.01 6.82
C ASP A 7 6.82 -15.58 5.47
N VAL A 8 7.71 -14.85 4.80
CA VAL A 8 8.23 -15.23 3.48
C VAL A 8 9.56 -15.97 3.57
N GLY A 9 10.05 -16.25 4.77
CA GLY A 9 11.36 -16.83 4.99
C GLY A 9 12.51 -15.95 4.50
N LYS A 10 13.71 -16.53 4.43
CA LYS A 10 14.95 -15.85 4.01
C LYS A 10 15.54 -16.47 2.74
N SER A 11 15.25 -17.75 2.49
CA SER A 11 15.72 -18.49 1.33
C SER A 11 14.67 -18.51 0.23
N PRO A 12 15.06 -18.56 -1.06
CA PRO A 12 14.16 -18.84 -2.17
C PRO A 12 13.34 -20.13 -2.01
N THR A 13 13.90 -21.12 -1.29
CA THR A 13 13.26 -22.41 -1.02
C THR A 13 12.22 -22.37 0.10
N ASP A 14 12.20 -21.30 0.90
CA ASP A 14 11.25 -21.18 1.99
C ASP A 14 9.85 -20.96 1.43
N THR A 15 8.86 -21.63 2.02
CA THR A 15 7.47 -21.50 1.62
C THR A 15 6.76 -20.44 2.46
N PRO A 16 6.01 -19.53 1.83
CA PRO A 16 5.34 -18.45 2.55
C PRO A 16 4.17 -18.99 3.37
N LYS A 17 3.98 -18.45 4.58
CA LYS A 17 2.90 -18.86 5.48
C LYS A 17 2.36 -17.69 6.29
N LEU A 18 1.11 -17.79 6.73
CA LEU A 18 0.47 -16.82 7.60
C LEU A 18 0.96 -17.02 9.05
N VAL A 19 1.30 -15.93 9.72
CA VAL A 19 1.79 -15.92 11.10
C VAL A 19 1.11 -14.85 11.92
N MET A 20 0.95 -15.09 13.21
CA MET A 20 0.38 -14.14 14.15
C MET A 20 1.42 -13.10 14.56
N GLY A 21 1.08 -11.83 14.44
CA GLY A 21 1.99 -10.72 14.74
C GLY A 21 2.46 -10.67 16.19
N GLU A 22 1.65 -11.15 17.13
CA GLU A 22 1.97 -11.23 18.56
C GLU A 22 3.12 -12.21 18.86
N ALA A 23 3.28 -13.26 18.03
CA ALA A 23 4.36 -14.23 18.17
C ALA A 23 5.70 -13.72 17.59
N ILE A 24 5.70 -12.58 16.91
CA ILE A 24 6.86 -12.03 16.20
C ILE A 24 7.53 -10.99 17.10
N LYS A 25 8.80 -11.22 17.44
CA LYS A 25 9.65 -10.19 18.07
C LYS A 25 9.65 -8.94 17.19
N LEU A 26 9.74 -7.75 17.80
CA LEU A 26 9.76 -6.47 17.08
C LEU A 26 10.67 -6.54 15.84
N SER A 27 10.05 -6.54 14.66
CA SER A 27 10.71 -6.79 13.37
C SER A 27 10.15 -5.87 12.31
N LYS A 28 10.95 -5.64 11.26
CA LYS A 28 10.51 -4.91 10.07
C LYS A 28 9.52 -5.78 9.28
N TYR A 29 8.53 -5.12 8.68
CA TYR A 29 7.66 -5.72 7.68
C TYR A 29 7.40 -4.72 6.56
N ILE A 30 7.01 -5.22 5.39
CA ILE A 30 6.64 -4.41 4.23
C ILE A 30 5.15 -4.55 4.00
N ALA A 31 4.45 -3.44 3.78
CA ALA A 31 3.06 -3.46 3.31
C ALA A 31 3.05 -3.51 1.78
N VAL A 32 2.06 -4.18 1.18
CA VAL A 32 1.91 -4.27 -0.28
C VAL A 32 0.59 -3.64 -0.71
N SER A 33 0.69 -2.55 -1.46
CA SER A 33 -0.43 -1.89 -2.12
C SER A 33 -0.60 -2.47 -3.52
N HIS A 34 -1.73 -3.14 -3.76
CA HIS A 34 -1.98 -3.88 -4.99
C HIS A 34 -3.42 -3.79 -5.48
N ARG A 35 -3.63 -4.18 -6.75
CA ARG A 35 -4.96 -4.31 -7.33
C ARG A 35 -5.50 -5.72 -7.20
N TRP A 36 -6.72 -5.80 -6.69
CA TRP A 36 -7.43 -7.04 -6.56
C TRP A 36 -7.90 -7.57 -7.94
N GLY A 37 -8.36 -8.81 -7.97
CA GLY A 37 -8.90 -9.46 -9.17
C GLY A 37 -10.16 -8.77 -9.68
N LEU A 38 -10.39 -8.84 -10.98
CA LEU A 38 -11.50 -8.15 -11.66
C LEU A 38 -12.83 -8.84 -11.33
N THR A 39 -12.82 -10.16 -11.18
CA THR A 39 -14.00 -10.97 -10.83
C THR A 39 -14.01 -11.41 -9.36
N PRO A 40 -15.19 -11.68 -8.76
CA PRO A 40 -15.28 -12.25 -7.41
C PRO A 40 -14.52 -13.57 -7.25
N ALA A 41 -14.53 -14.42 -8.29
CA ALA A 41 -13.82 -15.69 -8.29
C ALA A 41 -12.29 -15.50 -8.22
N GLU A 42 -11.74 -14.56 -8.99
CA GLU A 42 -10.32 -14.22 -8.93
C GLU A 42 -9.92 -13.63 -7.57
N ARG A 43 -10.78 -12.75 -7.01
CA ARG A 43 -10.55 -12.19 -5.66
C ARG A 43 -10.49 -13.30 -4.62
N LYS A 44 -11.44 -14.24 -4.63
CA LYS A 44 -11.48 -15.35 -3.68
C LYS A 44 -10.28 -16.30 -3.85
N LYS A 45 -9.79 -16.51 -5.08
CA LYS A 45 -8.75 -17.49 -5.40
C LYS A 45 -7.45 -17.30 -4.63
N TYR A 46 -7.02 -16.07 -4.41
CA TYR A 46 -5.75 -15.75 -3.74
C TYR A 46 -5.95 -14.96 -2.44
N SER A 47 -7.12 -15.12 -1.82
CA SER A 47 -7.45 -14.46 -0.56
C SER A 47 -7.58 -15.48 0.57
N THR A 48 -7.31 -15.03 1.79
CA THR A 48 -7.61 -15.80 2.99
C THR A 48 -9.11 -15.79 3.24
N THR A 49 -9.70 -16.96 3.43
CA THR A 49 -11.09 -17.16 3.83
C THR A 49 -11.11 -18.09 5.04
N ARG A 50 -12.27 -18.25 5.71
CA ARG A 50 -12.36 -19.17 6.85
C ARG A 50 -12.00 -20.61 6.48
N GLU A 51 -12.27 -21.02 5.24
CA GLU A 51 -12.03 -22.38 4.78
C GLU A 51 -10.54 -22.70 4.56
N ASN A 52 -9.72 -21.70 4.19
CA ASN A 52 -8.29 -21.91 3.90
C ASN A 52 -7.35 -21.37 5.00
N TYR A 53 -7.89 -20.68 6.01
CA TYR A 53 -7.12 -20.04 7.08
C TYR A 53 -6.12 -20.99 7.75
N ASP A 54 -6.59 -22.14 8.24
CA ASP A 54 -5.73 -23.11 8.94
C ASP A 54 -4.64 -23.68 8.02
N SER A 55 -4.96 -23.86 6.73
CA SER A 55 -3.97 -24.31 5.75
C SER A 55 -2.88 -23.27 5.53
N TYR A 56 -3.24 -21.98 5.51
CA TYR A 56 -2.30 -20.87 5.30
C TYR A 56 -1.37 -20.65 6.50
N LEU A 57 -1.75 -21.05 7.71
CA LEU A 57 -0.85 -21.06 8.88
C LEU A 57 0.33 -22.03 8.70
N THR A 58 0.15 -23.06 7.87
CA THR A 58 1.22 -24.01 7.53
C THR A 58 1.96 -23.57 6.28
N GLU A 59 1.22 -23.30 5.19
CA GLU A 59 1.77 -22.95 3.89
C GLU A 59 0.71 -22.31 2.96
N ILE A 60 1.09 -21.23 2.28
CA ILE A 60 0.30 -20.62 1.21
C ILE A 60 0.78 -21.18 -0.14
N LYS A 61 0.20 -22.32 -0.54
CA LYS A 61 0.61 -23.04 -1.77
C LYS A 61 0.36 -22.27 -3.06
N GLN A 62 -0.74 -21.52 -3.12
CA GLN A 62 -1.15 -20.80 -4.33
C GLN A 62 -1.08 -19.31 -4.09
N LEU A 63 -0.12 -18.67 -4.76
CA LEU A 63 0.06 -17.22 -4.75
C LEU A 63 -0.16 -16.64 -6.13
N ALA A 64 -0.75 -15.45 -6.15
CA ALA A 64 -0.86 -14.64 -7.35
C ALA A 64 0.55 -14.20 -7.81
N PRO A 65 0.80 -14.08 -9.12
CA PRO A 65 2.04 -13.54 -9.67
C PRO A 65 2.55 -12.27 -8.97
N THR A 66 1.67 -11.29 -8.74
CA THR A 66 2.01 -10.06 -8.01
C THR A 66 2.55 -10.33 -6.60
N PHE A 67 2.03 -11.34 -5.90
CA PHE A 67 2.50 -11.67 -4.54
C PHE A 67 3.85 -12.38 -4.56
N LYS A 68 4.13 -13.18 -5.59
CA LYS A 68 5.45 -13.81 -5.77
C LYS A 68 6.53 -12.75 -5.98
N ASP A 69 6.26 -11.78 -6.85
CA ASP A 69 7.14 -10.64 -7.08
C ASP A 69 7.36 -9.83 -5.79
N ALA A 70 6.30 -9.59 -5.00
CA ALA A 70 6.42 -8.90 -3.71
C ALA A 70 7.28 -9.67 -2.70
N ILE A 71 7.20 -11.01 -2.68
CA ILE A 71 8.05 -11.87 -1.86
C ILE A 71 9.51 -11.76 -2.29
N GLU A 72 9.77 -11.76 -3.60
CA GLU A 72 11.13 -11.61 -4.15
C GLU A 72 11.75 -10.27 -3.73
N VAL A 73 10.99 -9.17 -3.86
CA VAL A 73 11.43 -7.85 -3.41
C VAL A 73 11.68 -7.82 -1.90
N ALA A 74 10.78 -8.40 -1.10
CA ALA A 74 10.93 -8.42 0.36
C ALA A 74 12.21 -9.16 0.78
N ARG A 75 12.49 -10.30 0.16
CA ARG A 75 13.73 -11.07 0.37
C ARG A 75 14.96 -10.29 -0.08
N ALA A 76 14.92 -9.63 -1.22
CA ALA A 76 16.00 -8.77 -1.71
C ALA A 76 16.30 -7.61 -0.75
N LEU A 77 15.27 -7.05 -0.11
CA LEU A 77 15.39 -6.02 0.94
C LEU A 77 15.73 -6.58 2.32
N SER A 78 15.94 -7.89 2.44
CA SER A 78 16.19 -8.58 3.71
C SER A 78 15.08 -8.37 4.76
N VAL A 79 13.83 -8.28 4.31
CA VAL A 79 12.63 -8.19 5.17
C VAL A 79 11.80 -9.45 5.04
N GLN A 80 11.67 -10.17 6.16
CA GLN A 80 11.02 -11.50 6.21
C GLN A 80 9.49 -11.44 6.23
N TYR A 81 8.90 -10.30 6.58
CA TYR A 81 7.46 -10.19 6.81
C TYR A 81 6.78 -9.27 5.80
N LEU A 82 5.70 -9.76 5.21
CA LEU A 82 4.82 -8.99 4.35
C LEU A 82 3.44 -8.81 4.99
N TRP A 83 2.82 -7.66 4.73
CA TRP A 83 1.40 -7.45 4.94
C TRP A 83 0.70 -7.20 3.60
N ILE A 84 -0.28 -8.04 3.28
CA ILE A 84 -1.10 -7.95 2.06
C ILE A 84 -2.55 -8.09 2.51
N ASP A 85 -3.39 -7.10 2.24
CA ASP A 85 -4.77 -7.04 2.75
C ASP A 85 -5.60 -8.30 2.42
N SER A 86 -5.51 -8.79 1.18
CA SER A 86 -6.21 -9.99 0.70
C SER A 86 -5.80 -11.28 1.43
N LEU A 87 -4.58 -11.34 2.00
CA LEU A 87 -4.06 -12.52 2.72
C LEU A 87 -4.03 -12.36 4.24
N CYS A 88 -3.83 -11.15 4.74
CA CYS A 88 -3.71 -10.88 6.18
C CYS A 88 -5.06 -10.58 6.85
N ILE A 89 -6.11 -10.34 6.04
CA ILE A 89 -7.50 -10.17 6.48
C ILE A 89 -8.30 -11.39 6.03
N ILE A 90 -9.13 -11.94 6.92
CA ILE A 90 -10.06 -13.01 6.54
C ILE A 90 -11.18 -12.38 5.73
N GLN A 91 -11.23 -12.70 4.45
CA GLN A 91 -12.21 -12.16 3.53
C GLN A 91 -13.58 -12.76 3.75
N TYR A 92 -14.60 -11.96 3.45
CA TYR A 92 -16.01 -12.31 3.65
C TYR A 92 -16.37 -12.57 5.13
N ASP A 93 -15.54 -12.10 6.06
CA ASP A 93 -15.77 -12.12 7.50
C ASP A 93 -15.98 -10.68 8.01
N PRO A 94 -17.21 -10.27 8.32
CA PRO A 94 -17.50 -8.90 8.76
C PRO A 94 -16.78 -8.50 10.05
N ASP A 95 -16.57 -9.44 10.98
CA ASP A 95 -15.96 -9.19 12.27
C ASP A 95 -14.46 -8.97 12.13
N ASP A 96 -13.80 -9.84 11.36
CA ASP A 96 -12.37 -9.71 11.05
C ASP A 96 -12.11 -8.44 10.22
N TRP A 97 -12.92 -8.18 9.20
CA TRP A 97 -12.85 -6.95 8.41
C TRP A 97 -12.96 -5.70 9.28
N LYS A 98 -13.94 -5.66 10.20
CA LYS A 98 -14.13 -4.51 11.09
C LYS A 98 -12.93 -4.28 12.01
N LYS A 99 -12.27 -5.34 12.48
CA LYS A 99 -11.06 -5.23 13.28
C LYS A 99 -9.88 -4.71 12.46
N GLN A 100 -9.66 -5.29 11.27
CA GLN A 100 -8.49 -4.97 10.44
C GLN A 100 -8.59 -3.58 9.80
N LYS A 101 -9.77 -3.15 9.34
CA LYS A 101 -9.95 -1.83 8.72
C LYS A 101 -9.55 -0.68 9.65
N ASN A 102 -9.83 -0.82 10.95
CA ASN A 102 -9.49 0.19 11.95
C ASN A 102 -7.97 0.26 12.23
N LEU A 103 -7.23 -0.77 11.84
CA LEU A 103 -5.78 -0.85 11.98
C LEU A 103 -5.04 -0.44 10.70
N MET A 104 -5.73 -0.21 9.58
CA MET A 104 -5.07 0.13 8.31
C MET A 104 -4.13 1.34 8.46
N LYS A 105 -4.54 2.36 9.21
CA LYS A 105 -3.68 3.51 9.53
C LYS A 105 -2.36 3.05 10.14
N SER A 106 -2.43 2.34 11.27
CA SER A 106 -1.22 1.92 12.00
C SER A 106 -0.37 0.91 11.22
N ILE A 107 -0.99 0.10 10.36
CA ILE A 107 -0.30 -0.83 9.47
C ILE A 107 0.56 -0.07 8.44
N TYR A 108 -0.02 0.87 7.70
CA TYR A 108 0.76 1.60 6.69
C TYR A 108 1.77 2.58 7.30
N THR A 109 1.45 3.22 8.44
CA THR A 109 2.39 4.14 9.11
C THR A 109 3.57 3.42 9.75
N SER A 110 3.39 2.20 10.25
CA SER A 110 4.44 1.44 10.93
C SER A 110 5.24 0.51 10.01
N ALA A 111 4.86 0.38 8.74
CA ALA A 111 5.57 -0.44 7.78
C ALA A 111 6.98 0.14 7.51
N TYR A 112 7.96 -0.74 7.27
CA TYR A 112 9.31 -0.34 6.89
C TYR A 112 9.31 0.47 5.59
N CYS A 113 8.58 -0.04 4.60
CA CYS A 113 8.16 0.65 3.40
C CYS A 113 6.91 -0.04 2.83
N THR A 114 6.25 0.63 1.89
CA THR A 114 5.17 0.07 1.08
C THR A 114 5.69 -0.29 -0.31
N ILE A 115 5.38 -1.48 -0.82
CA ILE A 115 5.54 -1.81 -2.24
C ILE A 115 4.23 -1.47 -2.94
N ALA A 116 4.28 -0.57 -3.92
CA ALA A 116 3.15 -0.27 -4.79
C ALA A 116 3.35 -0.96 -6.14
N THR A 117 2.42 -1.86 -6.49
CA THR A 117 2.49 -2.68 -7.71
C THR A 117 1.88 -1.91 -8.89
N THR A 118 2.44 -0.74 -9.15
CA THR A 118 1.83 0.31 -9.98
C THR A 118 1.64 -0.10 -11.44
N SER A 119 2.59 -0.86 -12.01
CA SER A 119 2.52 -1.39 -13.37
C SER A 119 1.53 -2.56 -13.54
N ALA A 120 1.23 -3.30 -12.47
CA ALA A 120 0.35 -4.45 -12.53
C ALA A 120 -1.12 -4.03 -12.61
N GLN A 121 -1.82 -4.46 -13.66
CA GLN A 121 -3.23 -4.13 -13.80
C GLN A 121 -4.14 -4.98 -12.92
N ASN A 122 -3.68 -6.13 -12.46
CA ASN A 122 -4.40 -6.99 -11.53
C ASN A 122 -3.40 -7.95 -10.89
N MET A 123 -3.84 -8.69 -9.86
CA MET A 123 -2.97 -9.61 -9.13
C MET A 123 -2.36 -10.76 -9.96
N ASN A 124 -2.89 -11.04 -11.16
CA ASN A 124 -2.36 -12.07 -12.05
C ASN A 124 -1.18 -11.59 -12.92
N GLU A 125 -0.72 -10.35 -12.75
CA GLU A 125 0.40 -9.79 -13.50
C GLU A 125 1.67 -9.72 -12.64
N THR A 126 2.82 -9.90 -13.28
CA THR A 126 4.14 -9.64 -12.69
C THR A 126 4.48 -8.16 -12.85
N PHE A 127 5.00 -7.51 -11.82
CA PHE A 127 5.45 -6.12 -11.85
C PHE A 127 6.97 -5.96 -11.93
N LEU A 128 7.75 -7.05 -11.77
CA LEU A 128 9.22 -6.99 -11.83
C LEU A 128 9.80 -6.91 -13.25
N LYS A 129 8.96 -6.95 -14.28
CA LYS A 129 9.39 -6.84 -15.68
C LYS A 129 9.15 -5.43 -16.20
N PRO A 130 10.18 -4.55 -16.24
CA PRO A 130 10.01 -3.23 -16.83
C PRO A 130 9.78 -3.35 -18.34
N MET A 131 8.74 -2.68 -18.83
CA MET A 131 8.61 -2.31 -20.22
C MET A 131 9.60 -1.19 -20.50
N ASN A 132 10.58 -1.42 -21.36
CA ASN A 132 11.68 -0.49 -21.67
C ASN A 132 11.16 0.81 -22.34
N ARG A 133 10.52 1.68 -21.56
CA ARG A 133 9.75 2.86 -21.99
C ARG A 133 10.10 4.03 -21.10
N ARG A 134 10.46 5.17 -21.71
CA ARG A 134 10.57 6.44 -20.99
C ARG A 134 9.18 6.98 -20.68
N SER A 135 8.99 7.35 -19.43
CA SER A 135 7.72 7.80 -18.89
C SER A 135 7.98 8.65 -17.65
N THR A 136 7.02 9.48 -17.27
CA THR A 136 7.12 10.33 -16.09
C THR A 136 6.44 9.69 -14.88
N PHE A 137 6.80 10.12 -13.67
CA PHE A 137 6.12 9.70 -12.45
C PHE A 137 4.62 10.02 -12.49
N ASP A 138 4.22 11.12 -13.12
CA ASP A 138 2.81 11.47 -13.25
C ASP A 138 2.06 10.44 -14.11
N GLU A 139 2.65 10.03 -15.23
CA GLU A 139 2.08 9.01 -16.13
C GLU A 139 2.03 7.63 -15.48
N GLU A 140 3.11 7.24 -14.79
CA GLU A 140 3.25 5.87 -14.30
C GLU A 140 2.65 5.67 -12.93
N VAL A 141 2.73 6.65 -12.05
CA VAL A 141 2.35 6.55 -10.64
C VAL A 141 1.07 7.30 -10.38
N ASP A 142 1.01 8.60 -10.62
CA ASP A 142 -0.15 9.40 -10.23
C ASP A 142 -1.41 9.01 -11.01
N ASN A 143 -1.27 8.81 -12.33
CA ASN A 143 -2.34 8.36 -13.21
C ASN A 143 -2.48 6.82 -13.28
N ALA A 144 -1.76 6.08 -12.43
CA ALA A 144 -1.87 4.64 -12.40
C ALA A 144 -3.28 4.23 -11.98
N LYS A 145 -3.81 3.18 -12.62
CA LYS A 145 -5.09 2.58 -12.23
C LYS A 145 -5.11 2.08 -10.77
N LEU A 146 -3.93 1.91 -10.15
CA LEU A 146 -3.81 1.64 -8.72
C LEU A 146 -4.42 2.78 -7.90
N ASN A 147 -4.19 4.04 -8.27
CA ASN A 147 -4.67 5.21 -7.52
C ASN A 147 -6.18 5.48 -7.66
N ASP A 148 -6.86 4.83 -8.61
CA ASP A 148 -8.31 4.98 -8.79
C ASP A 148 -9.11 4.56 -7.56
N ARG A 149 -8.54 3.79 -6.62
CA ARG A 149 -9.27 3.35 -5.42
C ARG A 149 -9.15 4.38 -4.31
N ALA A 150 -10.28 4.71 -3.69
CA ALA A 150 -10.34 5.62 -2.54
C ALA A 150 -9.42 5.19 -1.37
N TRP A 151 -9.31 3.89 -1.11
CA TRP A 151 -8.45 3.33 -0.05
C TRP A 151 -6.96 3.55 -0.27
N ILE A 152 -6.52 3.62 -1.53
CA ILE A 152 -5.10 3.81 -1.89
C ILE A 152 -4.59 5.16 -1.42
N LEU A 153 -5.50 6.11 -1.19
CA LEU A 153 -5.14 7.36 -0.57
C LEU A 153 -4.57 7.15 0.84
N GLN A 154 -5.18 6.30 1.68
CA GLN A 154 -4.61 5.94 2.98
C GLN A 154 -3.31 5.16 2.84
N GLU A 155 -3.27 4.19 1.92
CA GLU A 155 -2.11 3.32 1.71
C GLU A 155 -0.87 4.09 1.28
N ARG A 156 -1.04 5.09 0.40
CA ARG A 156 0.02 5.97 -0.06
C ARG A 156 0.29 7.06 0.96
N LEU A 157 -0.68 7.91 1.34
CA LEU A 157 -0.43 9.06 2.25
C LEU A 157 0.25 8.66 3.56
N LEU A 158 -0.15 7.54 4.16
CA LEU A 158 0.31 7.16 5.50
C LEU A 158 1.61 6.36 5.48
N ALA A 159 2.08 5.94 4.31
CA ALA A 159 3.33 5.20 4.20
C ALA A 159 4.53 6.10 4.53
N CYS A 160 5.49 5.59 5.31
CA CYS A 160 6.76 6.28 5.54
C CYS A 160 7.57 6.48 4.27
N ARG A 161 7.57 5.44 3.42
CA ARG A 161 8.29 5.31 2.15
C ARG A 161 7.50 4.38 1.25
N THR A 162 7.44 4.67 -0.03
CA THR A 162 6.79 3.81 -1.03
C THR A 162 7.74 3.55 -2.19
N ILE A 163 7.90 2.28 -2.54
CA ILE A 163 8.58 1.84 -3.76
C ILE A 163 7.50 1.57 -4.81
N HIS A 164 7.43 2.41 -5.82
CA HIS A 164 6.53 2.24 -6.96
C HIS A 164 7.23 1.44 -8.04
N PHE A 165 6.68 0.28 -8.37
CA PHE A 165 7.11 -0.48 -9.53
C PHE A 165 6.31 -0.02 -10.75
N GLY A 166 6.82 1.01 -11.43
CA GLY A 166 6.27 1.54 -12.66
C GLY A 166 6.49 0.60 -13.86
N ALA A 167 5.90 0.94 -15.00
CA ALA A 167 6.06 0.13 -16.20
C ALA A 167 7.46 0.35 -16.80
N GLY A 168 7.98 1.57 -16.77
CA GLY A 168 9.27 1.96 -17.30
C GLY A 168 10.42 1.81 -16.32
N GLN A 169 10.20 2.21 -15.07
CA GLN A 169 11.23 2.25 -14.03
C GLN A 169 10.63 2.11 -12.63
N MET A 170 11.51 1.98 -11.64
CA MET A 170 11.14 2.08 -10.22
C MET A 170 11.21 3.53 -9.74
N TYR A 171 10.30 3.91 -8.83
CA TYR A 171 10.36 5.19 -8.13
C TYR A 171 10.32 5.00 -6.62
N TRP A 172 11.14 5.76 -5.92
CA TRP A 172 11.18 5.83 -4.47
C TRP A 172 10.56 7.13 -3.98
N GLU A 173 9.37 7.07 -3.39
CA GLU A 173 8.69 8.21 -2.78
C GLU A 173 8.93 8.18 -1.26
N CYS A 174 9.34 9.31 -0.69
CA CYS A 174 9.47 9.52 0.75
C CYS A 174 9.06 10.96 1.10
N GLY A 175 8.93 11.28 2.38
CA GLY A 175 8.60 12.65 2.84
C GLY A 175 9.62 13.75 2.44
N GLN A 176 10.74 13.39 1.78
CA GLN A 176 11.78 14.31 1.30
C GLN A 176 11.78 14.47 -0.23
N GLY A 177 11.06 13.64 -0.98
CA GLY A 177 11.20 13.62 -2.43
C GLY A 177 10.78 12.32 -3.10
N VAL A 178 10.74 12.37 -4.43
CA VAL A 178 10.68 11.20 -5.31
C VAL A 178 12.04 11.04 -6.00
N TYR A 179 12.54 9.81 -6.04
CA TYR A 179 13.78 9.44 -6.70
C TYR A 179 13.52 8.35 -7.74
N CYS A 180 14.16 8.44 -8.89
CA CYS A 180 14.13 7.41 -9.92
C CYS A 180 15.06 6.24 -9.58
N GLU A 181 15.00 5.16 -10.38
CA GLU A 181 15.82 3.95 -10.19
C GLU A 181 17.34 4.22 -10.27
N ASP A 182 17.74 5.26 -10.99
CA ASP A 182 19.12 5.75 -11.13
C ASP A 182 19.52 6.71 -9.98
N LEU A 183 18.68 6.85 -8.96
CA LEU A 183 18.81 7.76 -7.82
C LEU A 183 18.70 9.24 -8.18
N THR A 184 18.30 9.58 -9.41
CA THR A 184 18.01 10.96 -9.80
C THR A 184 16.80 11.45 -9.03
N ARG A 185 16.98 12.54 -8.25
CA ARG A 185 15.86 13.21 -7.57
C ARG A 185 15.00 13.93 -8.60
N MET A 186 13.71 13.62 -8.63
CA MET A 186 12.78 14.29 -9.51
C MET A 186 12.61 15.75 -9.09
N LYS A 187 12.81 16.66 -10.05
CA LYS A 187 12.49 18.07 -9.87
C LYS A 187 10.99 18.23 -10.09
N THR A 188 10.29 18.66 -9.06
CA THR A 188 8.93 19.18 -9.23
C THR A 188 9.03 20.47 -10.02
N SER A 189 8.24 20.62 -11.09
CA SER A 189 8.10 21.90 -11.77
C SER A 189 7.75 22.99 -10.75
N GLU A 190 8.42 24.14 -10.83
CA GLU A 190 8.21 25.26 -9.90
C GLU A 190 6.71 25.60 -9.85
N GLY A 191 6.12 25.46 -8.67
CA GLY A 191 4.68 25.66 -8.45
C GLY A 191 3.84 24.39 -8.26
N GLN A 192 4.39 23.19 -8.53
CA GLN A 192 3.71 21.92 -8.23
C GLN A 192 4.34 21.24 -7.02
N LYS A 193 4.12 21.77 -5.82
CA LYS A 193 4.34 21.04 -4.54
C LYS A 193 3.29 19.92 -4.32
N LYS A 194 2.59 19.50 -5.36
CA LYS A 194 1.56 18.44 -5.34
C LYS A 194 2.12 17.06 -5.00
N HIS A 195 3.44 16.91 -5.12
CA HIS A 195 4.09 15.61 -5.30
C HIS A 195 4.57 14.93 -4.02
N PHE A 196 4.39 15.54 -2.84
CA PHE A 196 4.88 14.98 -1.59
C PHE A 196 3.72 14.68 -0.66
N ARG A 197 3.06 13.56 -0.98
CA ARG A 197 1.83 13.07 -0.35
C ARG A 197 2.09 12.29 0.95
N LEU A 198 3.32 11.87 1.22
CA LEU A 198 3.62 11.00 2.36
C LEU A 198 3.73 11.80 3.68
N ASP A 199 2.76 11.59 4.58
CA ASP A 199 2.75 12.09 5.95
C ASP A 199 2.35 10.95 6.91
N PRO A 200 3.32 10.16 7.41
CA PRO A 200 3.04 9.04 8.32
C PRO A 200 2.43 9.48 9.66
N GLU A 201 2.62 10.75 10.02
CA GLU A 201 2.00 11.38 11.18
C GLU A 201 0.99 12.44 10.72
N PHE A 202 0.24 12.14 9.65
CA PHE A 202 -0.76 13.05 9.11
C PHE A 202 -1.65 13.65 10.22
N PRO A 203 -1.84 14.99 10.28
CA PRO A 203 -1.41 16.03 9.33
C PRO A 203 -0.16 16.84 9.76
N ARG A 204 0.86 16.21 10.35
CA ARG A 204 2.06 16.90 10.87
C ARG A 204 2.78 17.77 9.83
N LEU A 205 2.94 17.27 8.60
CA LEU A 205 3.59 18.04 7.53
C LEU A 205 2.75 19.24 7.12
N LEU A 206 1.42 19.14 7.18
CA LEU A 206 0.51 20.24 6.87
C LEU A 206 0.61 21.39 7.87
N TYR A 207 0.78 21.10 9.15
CA TYR A 207 0.94 22.16 10.15
C TYR A 207 2.27 22.92 10.02
N ARG A 208 3.31 22.30 9.42
CA ARG A 208 4.63 22.91 9.27
C ARG A 208 4.80 23.71 7.98
N SER A 209 3.94 23.53 7.00
CA SER A 209 4.04 24.15 5.67
C SER A 209 3.35 25.51 5.55
N GLY A 210 2.56 25.92 6.55
CA GLY A 210 1.86 27.21 6.59
C GLY A 210 0.54 27.23 5.83
N LEU A 211 -0.37 28.14 6.22
CA LEU A 211 -1.79 28.13 5.82
C LEU A 211 -2.06 27.98 4.31
N ALA A 212 -1.31 28.70 3.47
CA ALA A 212 -1.52 28.66 2.02
C ALA A 212 -1.18 27.28 1.43
N GLU A 213 -0.04 26.70 1.82
CA GLU A 213 0.39 25.37 1.37
C GLU A 213 -0.52 24.27 1.92
N THR A 214 -0.94 24.40 3.19
CA THR A 214 -1.94 23.51 3.79
C THR A 214 -3.25 23.54 3.00
N TRP A 215 -3.74 24.73 2.65
CA TRP A 215 -4.98 24.90 1.88
C TRP A 215 -4.87 24.29 0.48
N TYR A 216 -3.78 24.59 -0.25
CA TYR A 216 -3.54 24.00 -1.56
C TYR A 216 -3.45 22.48 -1.52
N PHE A 217 -2.80 21.93 -0.49
CA PHE A 217 -2.73 20.49 -0.29
C PHE A 217 -4.12 19.90 -0.03
N ILE A 218 -4.88 20.45 0.93
CA ILE A 218 -6.22 19.94 1.27
C ILE A 218 -7.14 20.02 0.06
N GLN A 219 -7.11 21.13 -0.69
CA GLN A 219 -7.88 21.28 -1.91
C GLN A 219 -7.47 20.23 -2.96
N SER A 220 -6.17 20.06 -3.21
CA SER A 220 -5.68 19.04 -4.14
C SER A 220 -6.03 17.63 -3.69
N LEU A 221 -6.02 17.38 -2.38
CA LEU A 221 -6.36 16.09 -1.78
C LEU A 221 -7.84 15.76 -1.98
N LEU A 222 -8.72 16.74 -1.70
CA LEU A 222 -10.16 16.60 -1.87
C LEU A 222 -10.53 16.47 -3.35
N GLU A 223 -9.89 17.23 -4.24
CA GLU A 223 -10.06 17.11 -5.69
C GLU A 223 -9.67 15.71 -6.18
N ASP A 224 -8.49 15.22 -5.81
CA ASP A 224 -8.02 13.88 -6.15
C ASP A 224 -8.96 12.80 -5.61
N TYR A 225 -9.27 12.87 -4.31
CA TYR A 225 -10.22 11.97 -3.66
C TYR A 225 -11.60 11.95 -4.34
N SER A 226 -12.11 13.12 -4.75
CA SER A 226 -13.42 13.23 -5.40
C SER A 226 -13.49 12.57 -6.77
N LYS A 227 -12.35 12.42 -7.46
CA LYS A 227 -12.24 11.82 -8.79
C LYS A 227 -12.02 10.31 -8.77
N ARG A 228 -11.69 9.72 -7.61
CA ARG A 228 -11.39 8.30 -7.46
C ARG A 228 -12.67 7.44 -7.51
N GLY A 229 -12.55 6.26 -8.13
CA GLY A 229 -13.59 5.26 -8.23
C GLY A 229 -13.94 4.67 -6.86
N ILE A 230 -15.21 4.79 -6.49
CA ILE A 230 -15.76 4.26 -5.25
C ILE A 230 -16.72 3.12 -5.63
N SER A 231 -16.34 1.88 -5.31
CA SER A 231 -17.20 0.72 -5.58
C SER A 231 -18.41 0.66 -4.65
N LYS A 232 -18.32 1.25 -3.44
CA LYS A 232 -19.39 1.32 -2.44
C LYS A 232 -19.43 2.69 -1.76
N PRO A 233 -20.55 3.44 -1.79
CA PRO A 233 -20.65 4.77 -1.18
C PRO A 233 -20.24 4.81 0.30
N GLU A 234 -20.45 3.73 1.05
CA GLU A 234 -20.10 3.62 2.46
C GLU A 234 -18.59 3.59 2.70
N ASP A 235 -17.80 3.13 1.72
CA ASP A 235 -16.34 3.13 1.78
C ASP A 235 -15.78 4.55 1.63
N ARG A 236 -16.60 5.53 1.19
CA ARG A 236 -16.19 6.92 1.04
C ARG A 236 -15.82 7.52 2.41
N ALA A 237 -16.73 7.46 3.36
CA ALA A 237 -16.49 7.99 4.69
C ALA A 237 -15.30 7.29 5.38
N VAL A 238 -15.15 5.97 5.20
CA VAL A 238 -14.07 5.21 5.86
C VAL A 238 -12.69 5.47 5.25
N ALA A 239 -12.62 5.68 3.93
CA ALA A 239 -11.38 6.03 3.24
C ALA A 239 -10.83 7.42 3.65
N ILE A 240 -11.68 8.34 4.14
CA ILE A 240 -11.22 9.60 4.76
C ILE A 240 -11.14 9.48 6.29
N SER A 241 -11.91 8.61 6.95
CA SER A 241 -11.92 8.53 8.43
C SER A 241 -10.57 8.14 9.01
N GLY A 242 -9.71 7.42 8.27
CA GLY A 242 -8.32 7.16 8.70
C GLY A 242 -7.46 8.43 8.83
N LEU A 243 -7.87 9.53 8.20
CA LEU A 243 -7.26 10.86 8.30
C LEU A 243 -7.90 11.70 9.42
N GLN A 244 -9.05 11.28 9.95
CA GLN A 244 -9.70 11.92 11.08
C GLN A 244 -9.06 11.39 12.36
N ASP A 245 -8.33 12.22 13.08
CA ASP A 245 -7.82 11.88 14.39
C ASP A 245 -8.90 12.19 15.45
N PRO A 246 -9.52 11.19 16.11
CA PRO A 246 -10.53 11.45 17.13
C PRO A 246 -9.95 12.22 18.33
N ASP A 247 -8.64 12.15 18.56
CA ASP A 247 -7.96 12.86 19.65
C ASP A 247 -7.69 14.35 19.35
N GLN A 248 -7.97 14.84 18.13
CA GLN A 248 -7.80 16.25 17.75
C GLN A 248 -9.10 17.08 17.71
N LEU A 249 -10.25 16.48 18.06
CA LEU A 249 -11.55 17.15 18.07
C LEU A 249 -12.05 17.53 19.48
N GLN A 250 -11.17 17.54 20.49
CA GLN A 250 -11.47 18.19 21.77
C GLN A 250 -11.06 19.67 21.72
N TYR A 251 -11.95 20.50 21.18
CA TYR A 251 -12.03 21.92 21.48
C TYR A 251 -13.40 22.23 22.09
#